data_AF-A0A5B2TWJ8-F1
#
_entry.id   AF-A0A5B2TWJ8-F1
#
_cell.length_a   1.000
_cell.length_b   1.000
_cell.length_c   1.000
_cell.angle_alpha   90.00
_cell.angle_beta   90.00
_cell.angle_gamma   90.00
#
_symmetry.space_group_name_H-M   'P 1'
#
loop_
_entity.id
_entity.type
_entity.pdbx_description
1 polymer ?
#
loop_
_entity_poly.entity_id
_entity_poly.type
_entity_poly.pdbx_seq_one_letter_code
_entity_poly.pdbx_strand_id
1 'polypeptide(L)' 'MISCEKAADICTKAQYNEATFLERLKLKFHLIYCKVCAAYAKQNTKLTSLCSKANLRSLSETEKEKMKETIRRQG' A
#
# COMPACT_ATOMS: atom_id res chain seq x y z
N MET A 1 -17.17 5.81 15.91
CA MET A 1 -16.98 5.01 14.68
C MET A 1 -16.51 5.95 13.56
N ILE A 2 -15.57 5.54 12.70
CA ILE A 2 -15.14 6.34 11.53
C ILE A 2 -16.06 6.07 10.31
N SER A 3 -16.12 7.00 9.35
CA SER A 3 -16.84 6.78 8.08
C SER A 3 -16.15 5.71 7.23
N CYS A 4 -16.88 5.11 6.30
CA CYS A 4 -16.33 4.13 5.35
C CYS A 4 -15.23 4.75 4.48
N GLU A 5 -15.39 6.00 4.04
CA GLU A 5 -14.36 6.75 3.29
C GLU A 5 -13.07 6.87 4.11
N LYS A 6 -13.20 7.31 5.37
CA LYS A 6 -12.05 7.42 6.28
C LYS A 6 -11.44 6.06 6.60
N ALA A 7 -12.24 5.00 6.65
CA ALA A 7 -11.75 3.63 6.82
C ALA A 7 -10.97 3.16 5.58
N ALA A 8 -11.41 3.52 4.37
CA ALA A 8 -10.70 3.25 3.13
C ALA A 8 -9.35 3.99 3.09
N ASP A 9 -9.31 5.27 3.45
CA ASP A 9 -8.08 6.05 3.54
C ASP A 9 -7.10 5.44 4.54
N ILE A 10 -7.56 5.08 5.74
CA ILE A 10 -6.71 4.47 6.76
C ILE A 10 -6.23 3.07 6.31
N CYS A 11 -7.06 2.29 5.60
CA CYS A 11 -6.64 1.02 5.01
C CYS A 11 -5.48 1.21 4.03
N THR A 12 -5.56 2.22 3.16
CA THR A 12 -4.48 2.56 2.22
C THR A 12 -3.23 3.01 2.97
N LYS A 13 -3.34 3.95 3.93
CA LYS A 13 -2.20 4.36 4.76
C LYS A 13 -1.55 3.18 5.50
N ALA A 14 -2.35 2.25 6.02
CA ALA A 14 -1.84 1.09 6.73
C ALA A 14 -1.00 0.17 5.83
N GLN A 15 -1.35 0.05 4.55
CA GLN A 15 -0.61 -0.72 3.55
C GLN A 15 0.80 -0.18 3.32
N TYR A 16 0.98 1.13 3.34
CA TYR A 16 2.26 1.81 3.12
C TYR A 16 3.01 2.13 4.42
N ASN A 17 2.55 1.57 5.56
CA ASN A 17 3.08 1.87 6.90
C ASN A 17 2.96 3.34 7.34
N GLU A 18 2.04 4.09 6.75
CA GLU A 18 1.79 5.50 7.03
C GLU A 18 0.69 5.72 8.07
N ALA A 19 -0.09 4.67 8.41
CA ALA A 19 -1.15 4.78 9.40
C ALA A 19 -0.60 4.79 10.83
N THR A 20 -1.01 5.78 11.62
CA THR A 20 -0.70 5.90 13.05
C THR A 20 -1.35 4.79 13.86
N PHE A 21 -0.84 4.54 15.08
CA PHE A 21 -1.39 3.53 15.99
C PHE A 21 -2.89 3.75 16.29
N LEU A 22 -3.28 5.00 16.55
CA LEU A 22 -4.68 5.36 16.84
C LEU A 22 -5.60 5.15 15.63
N GLU A 23 -5.13 5.47 14.42
CA GLU A 23 -5.88 5.20 13.18
C GLU A 23 -6.08 3.69 13.00
N ARG A 24 -5.04 2.88 13.20
CA ARG A 24 -5.12 1.41 13.12
C ARG A 24 -6.12 0.84 14.11
N LEU A 25 -6.15 1.35 15.35
CA LEU A 25 -7.11 0.90 16.36
C LEU A 25 -8.55 1.25 15.97
N LYS A 26 -8.81 2.50 15.54
CA LYS A 26 -10.13 2.94 15.04
C LYS A 26 -10.58 2.13 13.84
N LEU A 27 -9.67 1.80 12.92
CA LEU A 27 -9.95 0.94 11.78
C LEU A 27 -10.36 -0.46 12.23
N LYS A 28 -9.61 -1.11 13.14
CA LYS A 28 -9.95 -2.44 13.66
C LYS A 28 -11.39 -2.49 14.20
N PHE A 29 -11.80 -1.49 14.99
CA PHE A 29 -13.18 -1.41 15.48
C PHE A 29 -14.20 -1.26 14.35
N HIS A 30 -13.90 -0.44 13.33
CA HIS A 30 -14.80 -0.27 12.19
C HIS A 30 -14.96 -1.57 11.36
N LEU A 31 -13.87 -2.32 11.16
CA LEU A 31 -13.89 -3.58 10.39
C LEU A 31 -14.72 -4.68 11.06
N ILE A 32 -14.88 -4.67 12.38
CA ILE A 32 -15.74 -5.63 13.10
C ILE A 32 -17.22 -5.43 12.71
N TYR A 33 -17.65 -4.19 12.49
CA TYR A 33 -19.04 -3.85 12.22
C TYR A 33 -19.35 -3.74 10.71
N CYS A 34 -18.42 -3.21 9.92
CA CYS A 34 -18.64 -2.97 8.50
C CYS A 34 -18.03 -4.09 7.65
N LYS A 35 -18.88 -5.03 7.20
CA LYS A 35 -18.47 -6.16 6.34
C LYS A 35 -17.86 -5.71 5.00
N VAL A 36 -18.33 -4.59 4.44
CA VAL A 36 -17.80 -4.02 3.19
C VAL A 36 -16.36 -3.57 3.37
N CYS A 37 -16.08 -2.79 4.42
CA CYS A 37 -14.72 -2.36 4.72
C CYS A 37 -13.82 -3.55 5.13
N ALA A 38 -14.35 -4.56 5.81
CA ALA A 38 -13.62 -5.79 6.11
C ALA A 38 -13.22 -6.54 4.82
N ALA A 39 -14.12 -6.65 3.85
CA ALA A 39 -13.82 -7.24 2.55
C ALA A 39 -12.77 -6.42 1.79
N TYR A 40 -12.90 -5.08 1.77
CA TYR A 40 -11.93 -4.18 1.17
C TYR A 40 -10.53 -4.34 1.80
N ALA A 41 -10.43 -4.31 3.13
CA ALA A 41 -9.17 -4.48 3.85
C ALA A 41 -8.50 -5.83 3.55
N LYS A 42 -9.31 -6.91 3.45
CA LYS A 42 -8.83 -8.24 3.08
C LYS A 42 -8.31 -8.29 1.64
N GLN A 43 -9.05 -7.70 0.69
CA GLN A 43 -8.62 -7.63 -0.70
C GLN A 43 -7.33 -6.82 -0.85
N ASN A 44 -7.23 -5.68 -0.17
CA ASN A 44 -6.04 -4.83 -0.22
C ASN A 44 -4.80 -5.55 0.36
N THR A 45 -4.97 -6.23 1.50
CA THR A 45 -3.89 -7.03 2.10
C THR A 45 -3.47 -8.18 1.18
N LYS A 46 -4.42 -8.84 0.51
CA LYS A 46 -4.13 -9.90 -0.46
C LYS A 46 -3.32 -9.37 -1.65
N LEU A 47 -3.68 -8.20 -2.17
CA LEU A 47 -2.94 -7.55 -3.25
C LEU A 47 -1.48 -7.28 -2.85
N THR A 48 -1.24 -6.66 -1.70
CA THR A 48 0.12 -6.42 -1.19
C THR A 48 0.91 -7.72 -1.07
N SER A 49 0.31 -8.77 -0.51
CA SER A 49 0.98 -10.06 -0.35
C SER A 49 1.37 -10.67 -1.69
N LEU A 50 0.51 -10.56 -2.72
CA LEU A 50 0.82 -11.03 -4.06
C LEU A 50 1.97 -10.22 -4.69
N CYS A 51 1.97 -8.89 -4.54
CA CYS A 51 3.08 -8.05 -5.01
C CYS A 51 4.40 -8.42 -4.33
N SER A 52 4.41 -8.66 -3.01
CA SER A 52 5.60 -9.10 -2.29
C SER A 52 6.08 -10.48 -2.75
N LYS A 53 5.15 -11.42 -3.02
CA LYS A 53 5.46 -12.77 -3.51
C LYS A 53 5.96 -12.79 -4.95
N ALA A 54 5.51 -11.85 -5.78
CA ALA A 54 5.96 -11.71 -7.16
C ALA A 54 7.46 -11.34 -7.26
N ASN A 55 8.12 -11.03 -6.14
CA ASN A 55 9.53 -10.67 -6.06
C ASN A 55 9.88 -9.59 -7.10
N LEU A 56 9.04 -8.55 -7.16
CA LEU A 56 9.17 -7.46 -8.12
C LEU A 56 10.56 -6.83 -7.96
N ARG A 57 11.39 -6.97 -8.99
CA ARG A 57 12.70 -6.32 -9.05
C ARG A 57 12.53 -4.93 -9.63
N SER A 58 12.64 -3.92 -8.78
CA SER A 58 12.79 -2.53 -9.21
C SER A 58 14.27 -2.23 -9.45
N LEU A 59 14.56 -1.40 -10.45
CA LEU A 59 15.88 -0.79 -10.60
C LEU A 59 16.21 0.00 -9.33
N SER A 60 17.38 -0.26 -8.76
CA SER A 60 17.98 0.61 -7.76
C SER A 60 18.25 1.99 -8.35
N GLU A 61 18.40 2.99 -7.49
CA GLU A 61 18.62 4.36 -7.98
C GLU A 61 19.89 4.47 -8.82
N THR A 62 20.94 3.72 -8.48
CA THR A 62 22.18 3.66 -9.26
C THR A 62 21.99 3.01 -10.63
N GLU A 63 21.17 1.94 -10.71
CA GLU A 63 20.83 1.32 -12.00
C GLU A 63 19.99 2.25 -12.88
N LYS A 64 19.06 3.02 -12.29
CA LYS A 64 18.29 4.04 -13.02
C LYS A 64 19.19 5.14 -13.56
N GLU A 65 20.10 5.68 -12.75
CA GLU A 65 21.02 6.73 -13.21
C GLU A 65 21.95 6.22 -14.33
N LYS A 66 22.50 5.02 -14.19
CA LYS A 66 23.28 4.38 -15.27
C LYS A 66 22.47 4.23 -16.57
N MET A 67 21.20 3.83 -16.46
CA MET A 67 20.30 3.72 -17.60
C MET A 67 20.05 5.09 -18.26
N LYS A 68 19.79 6.14 -17.47
CA LYS A 68 19.62 7.52 -17.97
C LYS A 68 20.87 8.04 -18.68
N GLU A 69 22.06 7.81 -18.09
CA GLU A 69 23.33 8.18 -18.73
C GLU A 69 23.54 7.45 -20.05
N THR A 70 23.22 6.15 -20.11
CA THR A 70 23.35 5.34 -21.32
C THR A 70 22.47 5.90 -22.44
N ILE A 71 21.22 6.23 -22.13
CA ILE A 71 20.29 6.84 -23.10
C ILE A 71 20.81 8.20 -23.57
N ARG A 72 21.33 9.04 -22.67
CA ARG A 72 21.90 10.36 -23.01
C ARG A 72 23.14 10.30 -23.89
N ARG A 73 23.95 9.25 -23.77
CA ARG A 73 25.16 9.05 -24.59
C ARG A 73 24.87 8.49 -25.99
N GLN A 74 23.64 7.99 -26.22
CA GLN A 74 23.20 7.41 -27.49
C GLN A 74 22.39 8.39 -28.37
N GLY A 75 22.05 9.58 -27.85
CA GLY A 75 21.44 10.68 -28.60
C GLY A 75 22.46 11.76 -28.91
#